data_AF-A0A066TT50-F1
#
_entry.id   AF-A0A066TT50-F1
#
_cell.length_a   1.000
_cell.length_b   1.000
_cell.length_c   1.000
_cell.angle_alpha   90.00
_cell.angle_beta   90.00
_cell.angle_gamma   90.00
#
_symmetry.space_group_name_H-M   'P 1'
#
loop_
_entity.id
_entity.type
_entity.pdbx_description
1 polymer ?
#
loop_
_entity_poly.entity_id
_entity_poly.type
_entity_poly.pdbx_seq_one_letter_code
_entity_poly.pdbx_strand_id
1 'polypeptide(L)'
;MPETIIPPIQYGTVLGFDFGTTRIGVAIGEAELATAHPLETITVVSNEQCFSRIAALIKEWQPQVLVVGLPTHADGAADEATSLCRRFGNRLHGRFHLPVYWVDERWTSAVADSLLSEAGVFGRKRKQVLDQVAAQAILTTFFSAGASQARLD
;
A
#
# COMPACT_ATOMS: atom_id res chain seq x y z
N MET A 1 19.15 -14.33 5.79
CA MET A 1 19.86 -13.13 5.29
C MET A 1 18.94 -11.94 5.47
N PRO A 2 19.39 -10.80 6.01
CA PRO A 2 18.53 -9.62 6.15
C PRO A 2 18.00 -9.21 4.76
N GLU A 3 16.74 -8.81 4.67
CA GLU A 3 16.20 -8.22 3.44
C GLU A 3 16.98 -6.96 3.09
N THR A 4 17.51 -6.86 1.87
CA THR A 4 18.17 -5.65 1.39
C THR A 4 17.13 -4.57 1.15
N ILE A 5 17.28 -3.43 1.82
CA ILE A 5 16.46 -2.24 1.58
C ILE A 5 17.02 -1.53 0.35
N ILE A 6 16.15 -1.29 -0.62
CA ILE A 6 16.43 -0.60 -1.87
C ILE A 6 15.94 0.86 -1.74
N PRO A 7 16.74 1.86 -2.17
CA PRO A 7 16.28 3.24 -2.19
C PRO A 7 15.06 3.40 -3.12
N PRO A 8 14.19 4.38 -2.85
CA PRO A 8 13.05 4.65 -3.73
C PRO A 8 13.51 5.11 -5.11
N ILE A 9 12.63 4.96 -6.11
CA ILE A 9 12.82 5.59 -7.42
C ILE A 9 12.87 7.12 -7.26
N GLN A 10 13.59 7.80 -8.17
CA GLN A 10 13.78 9.26 -8.09
C GLN A 10 12.77 10.07 -8.92
N TYR A 11 12.10 9.43 -9.89
CA TYR A 11 11.20 10.09 -10.83
C TYR A 11 9.97 9.23 -11.13
N GLY A 12 8.84 9.88 -11.39
CA GLY A 12 7.61 9.27 -11.84
C GLY A 12 6.62 8.92 -10.73
N THR A 13 5.44 8.50 -11.18
CA THR A 13 4.31 8.20 -10.32
C THR A 13 4.45 6.84 -9.64
N VAL A 14 3.97 6.75 -8.41
CA VAL A 14 3.93 5.52 -7.60
C VAL A 14 2.50 5.27 -7.14
N LEU A 15 2.03 4.03 -7.20
CA LEU A 15 0.79 3.64 -6.51
C LEU A 15 1.13 2.80 -5.26
N GLY A 16 0.49 3.16 -4.15
CA GLY A 16 0.63 2.51 -2.86
C GLY A 16 -0.65 1.81 -2.43
N PHE A 17 -0.51 0.64 -1.80
CA PHE A 17 -1.62 -0.20 -1.38
C PHE A 17 -1.49 -0.63 0.08
N ASP A 18 -2.52 -0.33 0.88
CA ASP A 18 -2.78 -0.97 2.17
C ASP A 18 -3.76 -2.14 1.92
N PHE A 19 -3.27 -3.37 1.97
CA PHE A 19 -4.05 -4.54 1.61
C PHE A 19 -4.84 -5.10 2.80
N GLY A 20 -6.16 -5.06 2.70
CA GLY A 20 -7.08 -5.83 3.52
C GLY A 20 -7.94 -6.79 2.70
N THR A 21 -8.38 -7.89 3.31
CA THR A 21 -9.20 -8.93 2.65
C THR A 21 -10.58 -8.44 2.21
N THR A 22 -11.08 -7.36 2.82
CA THR A 22 -12.39 -6.76 2.52
C THR A 22 -12.28 -5.41 1.81
N ARG A 23 -11.17 -4.69 2.02
CA ARG A 23 -10.96 -3.33 1.53
C ARG A 23 -9.47 -3.11 1.32
N ILE A 24 -9.14 -2.34 0.30
CA ILE A 24 -7.77 -1.97 -0.02
C ILE A 24 -7.70 -0.46 -0.10
N GLY A 25 -6.88 0.14 0.76
CA GLY A 25 -6.53 1.55 0.65
C GLY A 25 -5.60 1.77 -0.53
N VAL A 26 -5.83 2.82 -1.30
CA VAL A 26 -4.97 3.21 -2.42
C VAL A 26 -4.51 4.64 -2.26
N ALA A 27 -3.24 4.87 -2.50
CA ALA A 27 -2.62 6.19 -2.56
C ALA A 27 -1.79 6.33 -3.83
N ILE A 28 -1.55 7.58 -4.21
CA ILE A 28 -0.66 7.96 -5.29
C ILE A 28 0.48 8.80 -4.74
N GLY A 29 1.67 8.68 -5.31
CA GLY A 29 2.81 9.50 -4.95
C GLY A 29 3.63 9.94 -6.16
N GLU A 30 4.37 11.02 -5.96
CA GLU A 30 5.29 11.60 -6.94
C GLU A 30 6.70 11.52 -6.37
N ALA A 31 7.55 10.73 -7.03
CA ALA A 31 8.88 10.41 -6.54
C ALA A 31 9.79 11.65 -6.47
N GLU A 32 9.65 12.57 -7.44
CA GLU A 32 10.44 13.80 -7.53
C GLU A 32 10.25 14.71 -6.32
N LEU A 33 9.02 14.74 -5.80
CA LEU A 33 8.63 15.58 -4.67
C LEU A 33 8.64 14.82 -3.34
N ALA A 34 8.80 13.50 -3.38
CA ALA A 34 8.65 12.61 -2.23
C ALA A 34 7.31 12.81 -1.49
N THR A 35 6.25 13.11 -2.24
CA THR A 35 4.89 13.36 -1.70
C THR A 35 3.95 12.21 -2.01
N ALA A 36 2.96 12.01 -1.15
CA ALA A 36 1.91 11.02 -1.33
C ALA A 36 0.55 11.59 -0.93
N HIS A 37 -0.49 11.14 -1.63
CA HIS A 37 -1.87 11.55 -1.43
C HIS A 37 -2.82 10.35 -1.41
N PRO A 38 -3.82 10.33 -0.51
CA PRO A 38 -4.92 9.39 -0.54
C PRO A 38 -5.62 9.44 -1.91
N LEU A 39 -5.90 8.28 -2.52
CA LEU A 39 -6.57 8.21 -3.81
C LEU A 39 -7.99 7.67 -3.66
N GLU A 40 -8.14 6.42 -3.22
CA GLU A 40 -9.45 5.81 -3.00
C GLU A 40 -9.38 4.57 -2.10
N THR A 41 -10.55 4.04 -1.73
CA THR A 41 -10.67 2.73 -1.08
C THR A 41 -11.40 1.76 -2.01
N ILE A 42 -10.74 0.69 -2.42
CA ILE A 42 -11.37 -0.38 -3.21
C ILE A 42 -12.08 -1.34 -2.24
N THR A 43 -13.39 -1.54 -2.42
CA THR A 43 -14.11 -2.59 -1.69
C THR A 43 -13.96 -3.92 -2.43
N VAL A 44 -13.46 -4.95 -1.73
CA VAL A 44 -13.18 -6.26 -2.33
C VAL A 44 -14.48 -7.08 -2.39
N VAL A 45 -15.13 -7.07 -3.55
CA VAL A 45 -16.30 -7.93 -3.84
C VAL A 45 -15.85 -9.26 -4.43
N SER A 46 -14.86 -9.22 -5.32
CA SER A 46 -14.18 -10.39 -5.86
C SER A 46 -12.75 -10.03 -6.27
N ASN A 47 -11.91 -11.05 -6.40
CA ASN A 47 -10.56 -10.89 -6.92
C ASN A 47 -10.57 -10.20 -8.30
N GLU A 48 -11.45 -10.60 -9.21
CA GLU A 48 -11.48 -10.06 -10.56
C GLU A 48 -11.88 -8.57 -10.59
N GLN A 49 -12.91 -8.19 -9.85
CA GLN A 49 -13.35 -6.80 -9.77
C GLN A 49 -12.27 -5.91 -9.13
N CYS A 50 -11.61 -6.41 -8.08
CA CYS A 50 -10.49 -5.73 -7.44
C CYS A 50 -9.36 -5.44 -8.43
N PHE A 51 -8.86 -6.46 -9.14
CA PHE A 51 -7.76 -6.29 -10.09
C PHE A 51 -8.18 -5.50 -11.34
N SER A 52 -9.46 -5.53 -11.73
CA SER A 52 -10.00 -4.66 -12.79
C SER A 52 -9.94 -3.19 -12.39
N ARG A 53 -10.32 -2.85 -11.15
CA ARG A 53 -10.20 -1.46 -10.66
C ARG A 53 -8.74 -1.01 -10.58
N ILE A 54 -7.85 -1.86 -10.08
CA ILE A 54 -6.41 -1.56 -10.04
C ILE A 54 -5.85 -1.37 -11.47
N ALA A 55 -6.27 -2.18 -12.44
CA ALA A 55 -5.88 -1.99 -13.84
C ALA A 55 -6.32 -0.63 -14.40
N ALA A 56 -7.51 -0.16 -14.03
CA ALA A 56 -7.99 1.16 -14.43
C ALA A 56 -7.13 2.28 -13.82
N LEU A 57 -6.78 2.17 -12.53
CA LEU A 57 -5.88 3.12 -11.87
C LEU A 57 -4.47 3.13 -12.50
N ILE A 58 -3.92 1.95 -12.81
CA ILE A 58 -2.61 1.84 -13.47
C ILE A 58 -2.65 2.50 -14.85
N LYS A 59 -3.73 2.31 -15.61
CA LYS A 59 -3.90 2.94 -16.93
C LYS A 59 -4.01 4.46 -16.82
N GLU A 60 -4.72 4.94 -15.81
CA GLU A 60 -4.96 6.37 -15.57
C GLU A 60 -3.69 7.09 -15.10
N TRP A 61 -2.99 6.53 -14.12
CA TRP A 61 -1.89 7.19 -13.42
C TRP A 61 -0.50 6.78 -13.90
N GLN A 62 -0.40 5.72 -14.70
CA GLN A 62 0.84 5.21 -15.31
C GLN A 62 2.02 5.11 -14.32
N PRO A 63 1.84 4.45 -13.16
CA PRO A 63 2.90 4.36 -12.17
C PRO A 63 4.10 3.58 -12.71
N GLN A 64 5.30 4.04 -12.32
CA GLN A 64 6.56 3.34 -12.60
C GLN A 64 6.72 2.11 -11.71
N VAL A 65 6.24 2.18 -10.46
CA VAL A 65 6.34 1.10 -9.48
C VAL A 65 5.10 1.04 -8.61
N LEU A 66 4.87 -0.13 -8.01
CA LEU A 66 3.80 -0.37 -7.05
C LEU A 66 4.42 -0.64 -5.68
N VAL A 67 3.80 -0.15 -4.62
CA VAL A 67 4.25 -0.33 -3.23
C VAL A 67 3.13 -0.96 -2.42
N VAL A 68 3.45 -2.01 -1.67
CA VAL A 68 2.49 -2.72 -0.82
C VAL A 68 3.00 -2.72 0.61
N GLY A 69 2.12 -2.36 1.53
CA GLY A 69 2.37 -2.48 2.95
C GLY A 69 2.47 -3.93 3.41
N LEU A 70 3.42 -4.21 4.31
CA LEU A 70 3.54 -5.47 5.02
C LEU A 70 3.30 -5.22 6.52
N PRO A 71 2.25 -5.81 7.11
CA PRO A 71 2.09 -5.76 8.55
C PRO A 71 3.25 -6.54 9.19
N THR A 72 3.92 -5.95 10.18
CA THR A 72 4.89 -6.66 11.01
C THR A 72 4.48 -6.62 12.47
N HIS A 73 4.38 -7.80 13.08
CA HIS A 73 4.12 -7.96 14.52
C HIS A 73 5.03 -9.06 15.07
N ALA A 74 5.42 -8.93 16.34
CA ALA A 74 6.43 -9.76 17.00
C ALA A 74 5.97 -11.18 17.41
N ASP A 75 4.67 -11.50 17.28
CA ASP A 75 4.06 -12.63 18.02
C ASP A 75 3.50 -13.79 17.14
N GLY A 76 4.03 -14.00 15.93
CA GLY A 76 3.80 -15.25 15.17
C GLY A 76 2.46 -15.42 14.44
N ALA A 77 1.39 -14.72 14.83
CA ALA A 77 0.16 -14.60 14.02
C ALA A 77 0.35 -13.75 12.73
N ALA A 78 1.51 -13.09 12.62
CA ALA A 78 1.91 -12.23 11.51
C ALA A 78 2.09 -12.99 10.18
N ASP A 79 2.39 -14.28 10.20
CA ASP A 79 2.71 -15.02 8.96
C ASP A 79 1.53 -15.05 7.98
N GLU A 80 0.28 -15.18 8.43
CA GLU A 80 -0.85 -15.28 7.50
C GLU A 80 -1.18 -13.94 6.82
N ALA A 81 -1.23 -12.85 7.59
CA ALA A 81 -1.52 -11.52 7.07
C ALA A 81 -0.39 -11.03 6.14
N THR A 82 0.86 -11.17 6.56
CA THR A 82 2.03 -10.85 5.72
C THR A 82 2.05 -11.73 4.46
N SER A 83 1.72 -13.02 4.58
CA SER A 83 1.65 -13.95 3.43
C SER A 83 0.52 -13.56 2.46
N LEU A 84 -0.63 -13.10 2.95
CA LEU A 84 -1.70 -12.56 2.11
C LEU A 84 -1.25 -11.30 1.34
N CYS A 85 -0.58 -10.36 2.02
CA CYS A 85 -0.05 -9.14 1.39
C CYS A 85 1.00 -9.47 0.33
N ARG A 86 1.91 -10.41 0.62
CA ARG A 86 2.90 -10.90 -0.36
C ARG A 86 2.24 -11.58 -1.55
N ARG A 87 1.23 -12.43 -1.35
CA ARG A 87 0.44 -13.01 -2.44
C ARG A 87 -0.23 -11.94 -3.29
N PHE A 88 -0.78 -10.91 -2.66
CA PHE A 88 -1.39 -9.78 -3.37
C PHE A 88 -0.37 -9.06 -4.25
N GLY A 89 0.79 -8.66 -3.71
CA GLY A 89 1.81 -7.97 -4.52
C GLY A 89 2.44 -8.86 -5.59
N ASN A 90 2.62 -10.16 -5.35
CA ASN A 90 3.06 -11.09 -6.40
C ASN A 90 2.06 -11.17 -7.56
N ARG A 91 0.74 -11.13 -7.25
CA ARG A 91 -0.31 -11.08 -8.27
C ARG A 91 -0.33 -9.73 -9.01
N LEU A 92 -0.04 -8.63 -8.33
CA LEU A 92 0.14 -7.32 -8.99
C LEU A 92 1.28 -7.40 -10.01
N HIS A 93 2.44 -7.90 -9.57
CA HIS A 93 3.60 -8.07 -10.44
C HIS A 93 3.30 -8.97 -11.64
N GLY A 94 2.76 -10.16 -11.39
CA GLY A 94 2.48 -11.13 -12.46
C GLY A 94 1.42 -10.66 -13.47
N ARG A 95 0.50 -9.76 -13.08
CA ARG A 95 -0.57 -9.28 -13.95
C ARG A 95 -0.23 -7.99 -14.70
N PHE A 96 0.59 -7.13 -14.10
CA PHE A 96 0.86 -5.79 -14.64
C PHE A 96 2.32 -5.57 -15.05
N HIS A 97 3.21 -6.51 -14.71
CA HIS A 97 4.64 -6.46 -15.02
C HIS A 97 5.35 -5.20 -14.50
N LEU A 98 4.78 -4.55 -13.48
CA LEU A 98 5.41 -3.44 -12.77
C LEU A 98 6.24 -3.95 -11.59
N PRO A 99 7.37 -3.31 -11.27
CA PRO A 99 8.10 -3.59 -10.04
C PRO A 99 7.20 -3.40 -8.82
N VAL A 100 7.31 -4.33 -7.86
CA VAL A 100 6.59 -4.28 -6.58
C VAL A 100 7.59 -4.19 -5.44
N TYR A 101 7.38 -3.20 -4.57
CA TYR A 101 8.16 -2.96 -3.37
C TYR A 101 7.31 -3.18 -2.11
N TRP A 102 7.96 -3.60 -1.04
CA TRP A 102 7.37 -3.90 0.25
C TRP A 102 7.84 -2.91 1.30
N VAL A 103 6.88 -2.28 1.98
CA VAL A 103 7.15 -1.35 3.07
C VAL A 103 6.66 -1.96 4.37
N ASP A 104 7.48 -1.88 5.40
CA ASP A 104 7.14 -2.36 6.73
C ASP A 104 6.19 -1.37 7.46
N GLU A 105 5.00 -1.85 7.83
CA GLU A 105 3.93 -1.05 8.45
C GLU A 105 3.90 -1.21 9.98
N ARG A 106 4.85 -0.62 10.70
CA ARG A 106 4.90 -0.78 12.17
C ARG A 106 3.97 0.16 12.97
N TRP A 107 3.51 1.29 12.43
CA TRP A 107 2.97 2.36 13.29
C TRP A 107 1.89 3.27 12.70
N THR A 108 1.28 2.94 11.56
CA THR A 108 0.44 3.90 10.82
C THR A 108 -1.01 3.98 11.32
N SER A 109 -1.56 2.89 11.85
CA SER A 109 -2.97 2.80 12.24
C SER A 109 -3.33 3.60 13.51
N ALA A 110 -2.48 3.58 14.54
CA ALA A 110 -2.77 4.25 15.81
C ALA A 110 -2.81 5.79 15.71
N VAL A 111 -1.88 6.37 14.93
CA VAL A 111 -1.80 7.82 14.74
C VAL A 111 -2.99 8.35 13.93
N ALA A 112 -3.35 7.64 12.85
CA ALA A 112 -4.49 8.01 12.02
C ALA A 112 -5.83 7.91 12.78
N ASP A 113 -5.96 6.92 13.66
CA ASP A 113 -7.17 6.72 14.46
C ASP A 113 -7.39 7.84 15.50
N SER A 114 -6.30 8.35 16.10
CA SER A 114 -6.35 9.51 17.00
C SER A 114 -6.83 10.78 16.28
N LEU A 115 -6.23 11.09 15.13
CA LEU A 115 -6.56 12.29 14.35
C LEU A 115 -8.02 12.31 13.86
N LEU A 116 -8.57 11.16 13.46
CA LEU A 116 -9.95 11.08 13.00
C LEU A 116 -10.96 11.14 14.14
N SER A 117 -10.61 10.66 15.33
CA SER A 117 -11.40 10.88 16.53
C SER A 117 -11.48 12.37 16.87
N GLU A 118 -10.35 13.07 16.85
CA GLU A 118 -10.28 14.52 17.10
C GLU A 118 -11.08 15.32 16.05
N ALA A 119 -11.07 14.88 14.79
CA ALA A 119 -11.84 15.49 13.70
C ALA A 119 -13.35 15.12 13.69
N GLY A 120 -13.84 14.33 14.65
CA GLY A 120 -15.25 13.94 14.75
C GLY A 120 -15.74 13.03 13.62
N VAL A 121 -14.84 12.27 12.98
CA VAL A 121 -15.18 11.35 11.89
C VAL A 121 -15.45 9.94 12.45
N PHE A 122 -16.66 9.43 12.21
CA PHE A 122 -17.13 8.16 12.76
C PHE A 122 -17.66 7.19 11.69
N GLY A 123 -17.85 5.92 12.10
CA GLY A 123 -18.54 4.90 11.32
C GLY A 123 -17.85 4.51 10.00
N ARG A 124 -18.63 4.21 8.96
CA ARG A 124 -18.12 3.73 7.66
C ARG A 124 -17.21 4.75 6.97
N LYS A 125 -17.51 6.04 7.11
CA LYS A 125 -16.70 7.15 6.56
C LYS A 125 -15.31 7.17 7.20
N ARG A 126 -15.22 6.98 8.53
CA ARG A 126 -13.94 6.84 9.24
C ARG A 126 -13.11 5.71 8.67
N LYS A 127 -13.71 4.53 8.53
CA LYS A 127 -12.97 3.36 8.04
C LYS A 127 -12.47 3.54 6.61
N GLN A 128 -13.20 4.21 5.73
CA GLN A 128 -12.71 4.52 4.37
C GLN A 128 -11.53 5.48 4.42
N VAL A 129 -11.63 6.55 5.21
CA VAL A 129 -10.54 7.52 5.35
C VAL A 129 -9.29 6.87 5.96
N LEU A 130 -9.45 6.02 6.97
CA LEU A 130 -8.35 5.27 7.58
C LEU A 130 -7.59 4.43 6.56
N ASP A 131 -8.28 3.65 5.73
CA ASP A 131 -7.63 2.80 4.72
C ASP A 131 -6.79 3.65 3.74
N GLN A 132 -7.31 4.81 3.30
CA GLN A 132 -6.59 5.66 2.34
C GLN A 132 -5.39 6.37 2.98
N VAL A 133 -5.52 6.79 4.24
CA VAL A 133 -4.42 7.41 5.01
C VAL A 133 -3.33 6.38 5.30
N ALA A 134 -3.69 5.11 5.54
CA ALA A 134 -2.72 4.03 5.68
C ALA A 134 -1.92 3.85 4.39
N ALA A 135 -2.58 3.78 3.24
CA ALA A 135 -1.91 3.69 1.94
C ALA A 135 -1.00 4.91 1.64
N GLN A 136 -1.42 6.11 2.05
CA GLN A 136 -0.58 7.30 1.95
C GLN A 136 0.68 7.18 2.83
N ALA A 137 0.51 6.72 4.08
CA ALA A 137 1.63 6.57 5.01
C ALA A 137 2.66 5.55 4.51
N ILE A 138 2.21 4.46 3.89
CA ILE A 138 3.09 3.48 3.20
C ILE A 138 4.00 4.18 2.18
N LEU A 139 3.43 5.03 1.31
CA LEU A 139 4.21 5.74 0.30
C LEU A 139 5.16 6.77 0.92
N THR A 140 4.72 7.50 1.94
CA THR A 140 5.59 8.43 2.68
C THR A 140 6.78 7.68 3.29
N THR A 141 6.56 6.49 3.84
CA THR A 141 7.64 5.63 4.34
C THR A 141 8.55 5.15 3.21
N PHE A 142 8.00 4.71 2.07
CA PHE A 142 8.78 4.33 0.90
C PHE A 142 9.73 5.44 0.45
N PHE A 143 9.24 6.67 0.33
CA PHE A 143 10.04 7.81 -0.12
C PHE A 143 11.10 8.24 0.89
N SER A 144 10.85 8.08 2.20
CA SER A 144 11.78 8.51 3.25
C SER A 144 12.82 7.47 3.63
N ALA A 145 12.47 6.17 3.60
CA ALA A 145 13.30 5.08 4.12
C ALA A 145 13.64 3.99 3.09
N GLY A 146 13.03 4.01 1.90
CA GLY A 146 13.13 2.93 0.92
C GLY A 146 12.26 1.73 1.28
N ALA A 147 12.46 0.62 0.56
CA ALA A 147 11.68 -0.60 0.69
C ALA A 147 12.46 -1.86 0.27
N SER A 148 12.03 -3.05 0.67
CA SER A 148 12.55 -4.28 0.07
C SER A 148 11.81 -4.55 -1.25
N GLN A 149 12.51 -5.04 -2.28
CA GLN A 149 11.87 -5.39 -3.56
C GLN A 149 11.41 -6.85 -3.55
N ALA A 150 10.32 -7.15 -4.24
CA ALA A 150 9.93 -8.54 -4.51
C ALA A 150 11.08 -9.29 -5.19
N ARG A 151 11.55 -10.36 -4.53
CA ARG A 151 12.47 -11.31 -5.13
C ARG A 151 11.66 -12.16 -6.10
N LEU A 152 12.07 -12.14 -7.36
CA LEU A 152 11.54 -13.01 -8.40
C LEU A 152 12.26 -14.34 -8.24
N ASP A 153 11.64 -15.26 -7.51
CA ASP A 153 12.05 -16.65 -7.45
C ASP A 153 11.42 -17.43 -8.62
#